data_AF-R4X3M4-F1
#
_entry.id   AF-R4X3M4-F1
#
_cell.length_a   1.000
_cell.length_b   1.000
_cell.length_c   1.000
_cell.angle_alpha   90.00
_cell.angle_beta   90.00
_cell.angle_gamma   90.00
#
_symmetry.space_group_name_H-M   'P 1'
#
loop_
_entity.id
_entity.type
_entity.pdbx_description
1 polymer ?
#
loop_
_entity_poly.entity_id
_entity_poly.type
_entity_poly.pdbx_seq_one_letter_code
_entity_poly.pdbx_strand_id
1 'polypeptide(L)'
;MPLLLMSMVLAPCVNAGTVDRTLESAVMQNDHARLAGIWRKQGEPPCAAQYPARLRIEPGGLYFGETDPPGTFTWWDGGTWRVISPGRLALSVANDAVIEYAFTLNEDHFIITDKAGCEVVYERASSD
;
A
#
# COMPACT_ATOMS: atom_id res chain seq x y z
N MET A 1 -35.85 2.03 -59.59
CA MET A 1 -35.19 3.10 -58.79
C MET A 1 -36.26 3.72 -57.90
N PRO A 2 -36.01 4.09 -56.62
CA PRO A 2 -34.74 4.19 -55.86
C PRO A 2 -34.57 2.99 -54.88
N LEU A 3 -33.39 2.56 -54.41
CA LEU A 3 -32.29 3.19 -53.65
C LEU A 3 -32.68 3.61 -52.22
N LEU A 4 -32.27 2.81 -51.23
CA LEU A 4 -31.99 3.10 -49.81
C LEU A 4 -31.53 1.78 -49.16
N LEU A 5 -30.62 1.68 -48.20
CA LEU A 5 -29.45 2.43 -47.77
C LEU A 5 -28.76 1.46 -46.80
N MET A 6 -27.42 1.41 -46.79
CA MET A 6 -26.62 0.59 -45.88
C MET A 6 -27.01 0.83 -44.41
N SER A 7 -27.13 -0.25 -43.63
CA SER A 7 -26.83 -0.20 -42.20
C SER A 7 -25.55 -1.00 -41.96
N MET A 8 -24.43 -0.28 -41.99
CA MET A 8 -23.20 -0.72 -41.33
C MET A 8 -23.46 -0.72 -39.83
N VAL A 9 -23.48 -1.90 -39.21
CA VAL A 9 -23.41 -2.02 -37.76
C VAL A 9 -21.95 -1.73 -37.37
N LEU A 10 -21.72 -0.57 -36.78
CA LEU A 10 -20.45 -0.24 -36.12
C LEU A 10 -20.23 -1.21 -34.97
N ALA A 11 -19.16 -2.01 -35.04
CA ALA A 11 -18.65 -2.76 -33.91
C ALA A 11 -18.17 -1.77 -32.83
N PRO A 12 -18.43 -2.00 -31.53
CA PRO A 12 -17.86 -1.18 -30.48
C PRO A 12 -16.35 -1.38 -30.43
N CYS A 13 -15.61 -0.29 -30.61
CA CYS A 13 -14.17 -0.22 -30.33
C CYS A 13 -13.94 -0.53 -28.84
N VAL A 14 -13.42 -1.71 -28.52
CA VAL A 14 -12.84 -1.97 -27.19
C VAL A 14 -11.56 -1.13 -27.09
N ASN A 15 -11.58 -0.08 -26.26
CA ASN A 15 -10.39 0.72 -25.96
C ASN A 15 -9.39 -0.12 -25.15
N ALA A 16 -8.19 -0.30 -25.68
CA ALA A 16 -7.07 -1.00 -25.02
C ALA A 16 -6.66 -0.35 -23.67
N GLY A 17 -7.02 0.91 -23.41
CA GLY A 17 -6.72 1.63 -22.17
C GLY A 17 -7.69 1.40 -20.99
N THR A 18 -8.66 0.49 -21.14
CA THR A 18 -9.61 0.14 -20.06
C THR A 18 -9.15 -1.09 -19.26
N VAL A 19 -8.44 -2.02 -19.90
CA VAL A 19 -8.01 -3.28 -19.27
C VAL A 19 -6.95 -3.02 -18.18
N ASP A 20 -6.06 -2.07 -18.42
CA ASP A 20 -4.96 -1.71 -17.52
C ASP A 20 -5.46 -1.14 -16.18
N ARG A 21 -6.36 -0.15 -16.23
CA ARG A 21 -6.88 0.53 -15.03
C ARG A 21 -7.73 -0.37 -14.13
N THR A 22 -8.45 -1.34 -14.68
CA THR A 22 -9.23 -2.30 -13.87
C THR A 22 -8.31 -3.26 -13.11
N LEU A 23 -7.22 -3.70 -13.73
CA LEU A 23 -6.23 -4.55 -13.08
C LEU A 23 -5.50 -3.81 -11.96
N GLU A 24 -5.04 -2.58 -12.23
CA GLU A 24 -4.42 -1.72 -11.21
C GLU A 24 -5.34 -1.52 -10.00
N SER A 25 -6.62 -1.24 -10.24
CA SER A 25 -7.61 -1.05 -9.17
C SER A 25 -7.82 -2.34 -8.35
N ALA A 26 -7.85 -3.50 -9.00
CA ALA A 26 -8.00 -4.78 -8.32
C ALA A 26 -6.77 -5.14 -7.48
N VAL A 27 -5.56 -4.87 -8.00
CA VAL A 27 -4.30 -5.05 -7.25
C VAL A 27 -4.27 -4.15 -6.02
N MET A 28 -4.57 -2.86 -6.19
CA MET A 28 -4.64 -1.93 -5.06
C MET A 28 -5.66 -2.36 -4.00
N GLN A 29 -6.84 -2.81 -4.41
CA GLN A 29 -7.87 -3.29 -3.48
C GLN A 29 -7.43 -4.56 -2.73
N ASN A 30 -6.76 -5.48 -3.43
CA ASN A 30 -6.20 -6.70 -2.83
C ASN A 30 -5.06 -6.38 -1.85
N ASP A 31 -4.12 -5.52 -2.24
CA ASP A 31 -3.02 -5.10 -1.37
C ASP A 31 -3.53 -4.32 -0.17
N HIS A 32 -4.55 -3.48 -0.33
CA HIS A 32 -5.23 -2.82 0.79
C HIS A 32 -5.80 -3.85 1.78
N ALA A 33 -6.51 -4.87 1.29
CA ALA A 33 -7.04 -5.92 2.16
C ALA A 33 -5.94 -6.73 2.85
N ARG A 34 -4.87 -7.07 2.13
CA ARG A 34 -3.75 -7.88 2.65
C ARG A 34 -2.85 -7.12 3.61
N LEU A 35 -2.71 -5.80 3.46
CA LEU A 35 -1.85 -4.98 4.31
C LEU A 35 -2.44 -4.82 5.73
N ALA A 36 -3.75 -4.93 5.88
CA ALA A 36 -4.38 -4.92 7.19
C ALA A 36 -3.87 -6.07 8.07
N GLY A 37 -3.69 -5.79 9.35
CA GLY A 37 -3.19 -6.74 10.35
C GLY A 37 -2.08 -6.17 11.24
N ILE A 38 -1.45 -7.07 11.99
CA ILE A 38 -0.35 -6.76 12.89
C ILE A 38 0.95 -7.24 12.27
N TRP A 39 1.95 -6.37 12.30
CA TRP A 39 3.25 -6.53 11.68
C TRP A 39 4.34 -6.23 12.69
N ARG A 40 5.42 -7.01 12.68
CA ARG A 40 6.58 -6.85 13.56
C ARG A 40 7.83 -6.63 12.74
N LYS A 41 8.57 -5.56 13.04
CA LYS A 41 9.81 -5.20 12.34
C LYS A 41 10.83 -6.32 12.51
N GLN A 42 11.49 -6.67 11.42
CA GLN A 42 12.52 -7.69 11.36
C GLN A 42 13.88 -7.03 11.28
N GLY A 43 14.72 -7.32 12.27
CA GLY A 43 16.03 -6.71 12.41
C GLY A 43 15.98 -5.19 12.64
N GLU A 44 17.16 -4.61 12.76
CA GLU A 44 17.34 -3.17 13.01
C GLU A 44 18.55 -2.65 12.23
N PRO A 45 18.47 -2.57 10.89
CA PRO A 45 19.50 -1.83 10.16
C PRO A 45 19.50 -0.37 10.67
N PRO A 46 20.66 0.31 10.72
CA PRO A 46 20.76 1.64 11.32
C PRO A 46 19.75 2.67 10.79
N CYS A 47 19.43 2.59 9.49
CA CYS A 47 18.44 3.48 8.88
C CYS A 47 16.99 3.20 9.33
N ALA A 48 16.70 1.98 9.82
CA ALA A 48 15.38 1.55 10.25
C ALA A 48 15.07 1.88 11.72
N ALA A 49 16.01 2.50 12.45
CA ALA A 49 15.88 2.82 13.87
C ALA A 49 14.69 3.75 14.18
N GLN A 50 14.37 4.65 13.25
CA GLN A 50 13.27 5.61 13.38
C GLN A 50 11.87 5.02 13.16
N TYR A 51 11.78 3.77 12.69
CA TYR A 51 10.52 3.11 12.38
C TYR A 51 10.08 2.19 13.52
N PRO A 52 8.76 2.00 13.70
CA PRO A 52 8.23 1.30 14.87
C PRO A 52 8.62 -0.17 14.86
N ALA A 53 8.75 -0.75 16.05
CA ALA A 53 8.98 -2.18 16.22
C ALA A 53 7.74 -3.02 15.88
N ARG A 54 6.54 -2.47 16.11
CA ARG A 54 5.26 -3.09 15.76
C ARG A 54 4.35 -2.11 15.05
N LEU A 55 3.64 -2.58 14.03
CA LEU A 55 2.62 -1.84 13.31
C LEU A 55 1.29 -2.58 13.38
N ARG A 56 0.22 -1.86 13.70
CA ARG A 56 -1.15 -2.32 13.51
C ARG A 56 -1.79 -1.48 12.41
N ILE A 57 -2.19 -2.13 11.34
CA ILE A 57 -2.81 -1.52 10.17
C ILE A 57 -4.28 -1.94 10.14
N GLU A 58 -5.17 -0.97 10.32
CA GLU A 58 -6.63 -1.19 10.33
C GLU A 58 -7.19 -1.11 8.91
N PRO A 59 -8.16 -1.96 8.54
CA PRO A 59 -8.74 -1.97 7.19
C PRO A 59 -9.43 -0.65 6.81
N GLY A 60 -9.86 0.13 7.81
CA GLY A 60 -10.49 1.44 7.64
C GLY A 60 -9.54 2.60 7.34
N GLY A 61 -8.25 2.34 7.10
CA GLY A 61 -7.28 3.37 6.73
C GLY A 61 -6.59 4.05 7.90
N LEU A 62 -6.70 3.51 9.12
CA LEU A 62 -5.91 3.94 10.29
C LEU A 62 -4.74 2.99 10.52
N TYR A 63 -3.63 3.50 11.05
CA TYR A 63 -2.54 2.67 11.53
C TYR A 63 -1.97 3.21 12.85
N PHE A 64 -1.28 2.34 13.59
CA PHE A 64 -0.65 2.64 14.86
C PHE A 64 0.71 1.97 14.92
N GLY A 65 1.75 2.72 15.28
CA GLY A 65 3.09 2.20 15.47
C GLY A 65 3.52 2.23 16.93
N GLU A 66 4.18 1.16 17.35
CA GLU A 66 4.70 1.01 18.70
C GLU A 66 6.21 0.79 18.64
N THR A 67 6.93 1.48 19.53
CA THR A 67 8.36 1.28 19.74
C THR A 67 8.62 0.17 20.75
N ASP A 68 9.81 -0.43 20.67
CA ASP A 68 10.32 -1.36 21.67
C ASP A 68 11.76 -0.93 22.02
N PRO A 69 12.03 -0.42 23.25
CA PRO A 69 11.10 -0.27 24.36
C PRO A 69 10.02 0.81 24.09
N PRO A 70 8.84 0.67 24.73
CA PRO A 70 7.72 1.59 24.53
C PRO A 70 8.01 3.00 25.08
N GLY A 71 7.31 3.99 24.54
CA GLY A 71 7.39 5.39 24.99
C GLY A 71 8.49 6.21 24.34
N THR A 72 9.20 5.65 23.36
CA THR A 72 10.17 6.37 22.54
C THR A 72 9.53 6.86 21.24
N PHE A 73 10.11 7.90 20.64
CA PHE A 73 9.64 8.46 19.37
C PHE A 73 9.80 7.47 18.21
N THR A 74 8.79 7.42 17.35
CA THR A 74 8.81 6.72 16.06
C THR A 74 8.24 7.64 15.00
N TRP A 75 8.79 7.59 13.79
CA TRP A 75 8.31 8.35 12.65
C TRP A 75 6.86 7.97 12.29
N TRP A 76 6.51 6.70 12.50
CA TRP A 76 5.16 6.16 12.32
C TRP A 76 4.60 5.83 13.71
N ASP A 77 3.98 6.80 14.36
CA ASP A 77 3.35 6.67 15.69
C ASP A 77 1.85 6.37 15.57
N GLY A 78 1.16 7.07 14.70
CA GLY A 78 -0.23 6.80 14.34
C GLY A 78 -0.74 7.77 13.29
N GLY A 79 -1.61 7.29 12.42
CA GLY A 79 -2.11 8.12 11.34
C GLY A 79 -3.00 7.38 10.36
N THR A 80 -3.04 7.91 9.15
CA THR A 80 -3.80 7.37 8.04
C THR A 80 -2.90 6.68 7.04
N TRP A 81 -3.42 5.66 6.34
CA TRP A 81 -2.72 4.97 5.28
C TRP A 81 -3.63 4.68 4.09
N ARG A 82 -3.04 4.55 2.90
CA ARG A 82 -3.74 4.15 1.68
C ARG A 82 -2.75 3.63 0.62
N VAL A 83 -3.12 2.54 -0.07
CA VAL A 83 -2.46 2.14 -1.32
C VAL A 83 -2.91 3.10 -2.43
N ILE A 84 -1.98 3.84 -3.03
CA ILE A 84 -2.28 4.91 -4.00
C ILE A 84 -2.03 4.51 -5.45
N SER A 85 -1.16 3.52 -5.65
CA SER A 85 -0.93 2.82 -6.92
C SER A 85 -0.28 1.47 -6.60
N PRO A 86 -0.21 0.52 -7.54
CA PRO A 86 0.49 -0.74 -7.32
C PRO A 86 1.90 -0.53 -6.75
N GLY A 87 2.21 -1.16 -5.61
CA GLY A 87 3.50 -1.03 -4.94
C GLY A 87 3.79 0.34 -4.33
N ARG A 88 2.80 1.25 -4.23
CA ARG A 88 2.95 2.56 -3.59
C ARG A 88 1.96 2.77 -2.45
N LEU A 89 2.51 3.15 -1.30
CA LEU A 89 1.78 3.35 -0.05
C LEU A 89 1.95 4.79 0.42
N ALA A 90 0.85 5.48 0.72
CA ALA A 90 0.87 6.78 1.37
C ALA A 90 0.55 6.62 2.86
N LEU A 91 1.36 7.21 3.74
CA LEU A 91 1.09 7.32 5.17
C LEU A 91 1.18 8.77 5.62
N SER A 92 0.26 9.22 6.48
CA SER A 92 0.54 10.39 7.32
C SER A 92 1.48 9.99 8.44
N VAL A 93 2.50 10.78 8.71
CA VAL A 93 3.55 10.46 9.71
C VAL A 93 3.45 11.37 10.93
N ALA A 94 4.33 11.20 11.93
CA ALA A 94 4.26 11.89 13.23
C ALA A 94 4.23 13.43 13.18
N ASN A 95 4.59 14.05 12.06
CA ASN A 95 4.50 15.50 11.85
C ASN A 95 3.36 15.90 10.90
N ASP A 96 2.36 15.02 10.72
CA ASP A 96 1.21 15.14 9.83
C ASP A 96 1.54 15.20 8.32
N ALA A 97 2.81 15.08 7.92
CA ALA A 97 3.16 14.99 6.51
C ALA A 97 2.66 13.67 5.91
N VAL A 98 2.09 13.73 4.71
CA VAL A 98 1.78 12.53 3.93
C VAL A 98 2.99 12.16 3.09
N ILE A 99 3.61 11.03 3.41
CA ILE A 99 4.79 10.51 2.73
C ILE A 99 4.41 9.29 1.91
N GLU A 100 4.89 9.26 0.67
CA GLU A 100 4.77 8.11 -0.20
C GLU A 100 6.00 7.22 -0.10
N TYR A 101 5.76 5.92 0.04
CA TYR A 101 6.75 4.86 0.11
C TYR A 101 6.57 3.92 -1.09
N ALA A 102 7.67 3.30 -1.51
CA ALA A 102 7.57 2.06 -2.27
C ALA A 102 7.35 0.92 -1.27
N PHE A 103 6.56 -0.08 -1.65
CA PHE A 103 6.39 -1.26 -0.83
C PHE A 103 6.28 -2.53 -1.66
N THR A 104 6.60 -3.65 -1.04
CA THR A 104 6.25 -4.99 -1.53
C THR A 104 5.55 -5.76 -0.43
N LEU A 105 4.60 -6.61 -0.83
CA LEU A 105 3.78 -7.39 0.08
C LEU A 105 3.69 -8.83 -0.43
N ASN A 106 4.32 -9.75 0.29
CA ASN A 106 4.11 -11.19 0.14
C ASN A 106 3.23 -11.70 1.30
N GLU A 107 3.03 -13.01 1.46
CA GLU A 107 2.06 -13.55 2.44
C GLU A 107 2.34 -13.06 3.86
N ASP A 108 3.60 -13.22 4.29
CA ASP A 108 4.02 -12.93 5.66
C ASP A 108 5.00 -11.77 5.77
N HIS A 109 5.48 -11.18 4.67
CA HIS A 109 6.38 -10.02 4.72
C HIS A 109 5.80 -8.78 4.06
N PHE A 110 5.98 -7.67 4.76
CA PHE A 110 5.70 -6.32 4.32
C PHE A 110 7.03 -5.55 4.32
N ILE A 111 7.50 -5.17 3.14
CA ILE A 111 8.76 -4.45 2.98
C ILE A 111 8.46 -3.04 2.49
N ILE A 112 9.01 -2.05 3.17
CA ILE A 112 8.92 -0.64 2.80
C ILE A 112 10.30 -0.15 2.39
N THR A 113 10.35 0.60 1.30
CA THR A 113 11.54 1.36 0.89
C THR A 113 11.23 2.85 0.95
N ASP A 114 11.98 3.58 1.78
CA ASP A 114 11.84 5.03 1.88
C ASP A 114 12.56 5.76 0.72
N LYS A 115 12.46 7.10 0.70
CA LYS A 115 13.09 7.93 -0.33
C LYS A 115 14.62 7.93 -0.29
N ALA A 116 15.22 7.57 0.84
CA ALA A 116 16.66 7.43 1.00
C ALA A 116 17.16 6.03 0.61
N GLY A 117 16.25 5.11 0.24
CA GLY A 117 16.57 3.72 -0.07
C GLY A 117 16.71 2.83 1.16
N CYS A 118 16.28 3.28 2.34
CA CYS A 118 16.22 2.42 3.52
C CYS A 118 15.12 1.38 3.34
N GLU A 119 15.49 0.10 3.43
CA GLU A 119 14.55 -1.01 3.45
C GLU A 119 14.21 -1.40 4.88
N VAL A 120 12.92 -1.39 5.20
CA VAL A 120 12.37 -1.83 6.48
C VAL A 120 11.49 -3.03 6.23
N VAL A 121 11.87 -4.16 6.81
CA VAL A 121 11.15 -5.42 6.67
C VAL A 121 10.28 -5.63 7.90
N TYR A 122 9.02 -6.00 7.68
CA TYR A 122 8.12 -6.47 8.71
C TYR A 122 7.63 -7.87 8.38
N GLU A 123 7.42 -8.67 9.42
CA GLU A 123 6.79 -9.99 9.36
C GLU A 123 5.40 -9.90 9.97
N ARG A 124 4.44 -10.65 9.43
CA ARG A 124 3.11 -10.75 10.02
C ARG A 124 3.20 -11.39 11.39
N ALA A 125 2.57 -10.75 12.39
CA ALA A 125 2.45 -11.38 13.69
C ALA A 125 1.51 -12.59 13.58
N SER A 126 1.92 -13.74 14.13
CA SER A 126 1.03 -14.88 14.27
C SER A 126 -0.20 -14.46 15.06
N SER A 127 -1.38 -14.85 14.57
CA SER A 127 -2.59 -14.81 15.38
C SER A 127 -2.45 -15.91 16.43
N ASP A 128 -2.08 -15.55 17.65
CA ASP A 128 -2.20 -16.47 18.80
C ASP A 128 -3.68 -16.78 19.08
#